data_AF-A0A6J1TEU1-F1
#
_entry.id   AF-A0A6J1TEU1-F1
#
_cell.length_a   1.000
_cell.length_b   1.000
_cell.length_c   1.000
_cell.angle_alpha   90.00
_cell.angle_beta   90.00
_cell.angle_gamma   90.00
#
_symmetry.space_group_name_H-M   'P 1'
#
loop_
_entity.id
_entity.type
_entity.pdbx_description
1 polymer ?
#
loop_
_entity_poly.entity_id
_entity_poly.type
_entity_poly.pdbx_seq_one_letter_code
_entity_poly.pdbx_strand_id
1 'polypeptide(L)'
;MEREMDVGVVSKTWPNARRGEKAALLAEAPGVTRLVNVWCHKDPAWSLQLLQRAAPTVERLRAVYICEDHLLAVHDAMPRLRRLDVSGNLDLLDAQPPVQVSALPPGHAGLQWLSMGVLPRATTLSLLQAHGATLGELELWVGTAGSCKFPGWPDSCDDLHSLLQQSGGLRALRRLVLRRYTRCSHEPAACRQQRAEVLEVLPGVEVLCSECDHVEQEEV
;
A
#
# COMPACT_ATOMS: atom_id res chain seq x y z
N MET A 1 -10.11 -12.03 -19.40
CA MET A 1 -11.24 -12.36 -18.52
C MET A 1 -10.73 -12.22 -17.11
N GLU A 2 -11.29 -11.31 -16.32
CA GLU A 2 -10.86 -11.08 -14.93
C GLU A 2 -11.23 -12.30 -14.10
N ARG A 3 -10.25 -12.86 -13.36
CA ARG A 3 -10.47 -13.95 -12.42
C ARG A 3 -10.15 -13.43 -11.03
N GLU A 4 -11.20 -13.12 -10.29
CA GLU A 4 -11.11 -12.60 -8.94
C GLU A 4 -11.12 -13.73 -7.90
N MET A 5 -10.34 -13.54 -6.83
CA MET A 5 -10.36 -14.37 -5.64
C MET A 5 -10.40 -13.47 -4.40
N ASP A 6 -11.49 -13.54 -3.64
CA ASP A 6 -11.61 -12.93 -2.31
C ASP A 6 -11.34 -13.98 -1.24
N VAL A 7 -10.31 -13.74 -0.42
CA VAL A 7 -9.92 -14.66 0.66
C VAL A 7 -10.18 -14.10 2.06
N GLY A 8 -10.97 -13.03 2.20
CA GLY A 8 -11.17 -12.31 3.45
C GLY A 8 -11.71 -13.18 4.59
N VAL A 9 -12.57 -14.16 4.28
CA VAL A 9 -13.10 -15.10 5.29
C VAL A 9 -12.03 -16.09 5.77
N VAL A 10 -11.24 -16.64 4.85
CA VAL A 10 -10.26 -17.69 5.15
C VAL A 10 -8.97 -17.12 5.73
N SER A 11 -8.48 -16.01 5.17
CA SER A 11 -7.22 -15.37 5.57
C SER A 11 -7.25 -14.80 7.00
N LYS A 12 -8.43 -14.49 7.54
CA LYS A 12 -8.62 -14.06 8.93
C LYS A 12 -8.50 -15.19 9.97
N THR A 13 -8.27 -16.43 9.53
CA THR A 13 -8.27 -17.60 10.42
C THR A 13 -6.87 -18.13 10.68
N TRP A 14 -6.65 -18.62 11.90
CA TRP A 14 -5.39 -19.23 12.34
C TRP A 14 -5.01 -20.46 11.50
N PRO A 15 -3.73 -20.91 11.54
CA PRO A 15 -3.26 -22.01 10.68
C PRO A 15 -4.04 -23.32 10.76
N ASN A 16 -4.61 -23.63 11.93
CA ASN A 16 -5.35 -24.87 12.15
C ASN A 16 -6.82 -24.81 11.75
N ALA A 17 -7.33 -23.62 11.43
CA ALA A 17 -8.72 -23.41 11.01
C ALA A 17 -8.85 -23.48 9.48
N ARG A 18 -10.00 -23.94 8.99
CA ARG A 18 -10.37 -23.97 7.56
C ARG A 18 -9.31 -24.60 6.64
N ARG A 19 -8.57 -25.62 7.12
CA ARG A 19 -7.46 -26.24 6.38
C ARG A 19 -7.83 -26.71 4.97
N GLY A 20 -9.03 -27.29 4.80
CA GLY A 20 -9.52 -27.71 3.49
C GLY A 20 -9.72 -26.55 2.53
N GLU A 21 -10.36 -25.47 2.97
CA GLU A 21 -10.58 -24.26 2.17
C GLU A 21 -9.26 -23.56 1.85
N LYS A 22 -8.33 -23.48 2.82
CA LYS A 22 -6.97 -22.98 2.62
C LYS A 22 -6.24 -23.74 1.53
N ALA A 23 -6.32 -25.07 1.53
CA ALA A 23 -5.70 -25.90 0.50
C ALA A 23 -6.36 -25.71 -0.88
N ALA A 24 -7.69 -25.61 -0.93
CA ALA A 24 -8.43 -25.35 -2.16
C ALA A 24 -8.04 -24.01 -2.79
N LEU A 25 -8.02 -22.93 -1.99
CA LEU A 25 -7.61 -21.60 -2.45
C LEU A 25 -6.17 -21.59 -2.99
N LEU A 26 -5.24 -22.28 -2.32
CA LEU A 26 -3.87 -22.41 -2.81
C LEU A 26 -3.77 -23.18 -4.14
N ALA A 27 -4.68 -24.12 -4.40
CA ALA A 27 -4.73 -24.85 -5.66
C ALA A 27 -5.35 -24.00 -6.78
N GLU A 28 -6.29 -23.13 -6.45
CA GLU A 28 -7.00 -22.26 -7.39
C GLU A 28 -6.25 -20.95 -7.72
N ALA A 29 -5.30 -20.55 -6.87
CA ALA A 29 -4.53 -19.31 -6.98
C ALA A 29 -3.82 -19.08 -8.33
N PRO A 30 -3.25 -20.10 -9.01
CA PRO A 30 -2.67 -19.89 -10.33
C PRO A 30 -3.71 -19.40 -11.34
N GLY A 31 -3.40 -18.31 -12.05
CA GLY A 31 -4.29 -17.71 -13.04
C GLY A 31 -5.29 -16.70 -12.47
N VAL A 32 -5.25 -16.42 -11.16
CA VAL A 32 -5.97 -15.28 -10.56
C VAL A 32 -5.34 -13.97 -11.04
N THR A 33 -6.18 -13.01 -11.43
CA THR A 33 -5.75 -11.68 -11.88
C THR A 33 -6.05 -10.60 -10.85
N ARG A 34 -7.05 -10.81 -9.97
CA ARG A 34 -7.40 -9.91 -8.87
C ARG A 34 -7.51 -10.69 -7.58
N LEU A 35 -6.64 -10.39 -6.61
CA LEU A 35 -6.59 -11.06 -5.31
C LEU A 35 -6.87 -10.03 -4.21
N VAL A 36 -7.97 -10.21 -3.48
CA VAL A 36 -8.43 -9.19 -2.52
C VAL A 36 -8.61 -9.75 -1.12
N ASN A 37 -8.56 -8.84 -0.15
CA ASN A 37 -8.76 -9.12 1.28
C ASN A 37 -7.81 -10.20 1.80
N VAL A 38 -6.51 -10.13 1.46
CA VAL A 38 -5.49 -11.02 2.01
C VAL A 38 -5.01 -10.50 3.37
N TRP A 39 -5.37 -11.18 4.45
CA TRP A 39 -4.92 -10.84 5.81
C TRP A 39 -3.63 -11.61 6.15
N CYS A 40 -2.49 -10.93 6.10
CA CYS A 40 -1.19 -11.60 6.16
C CYS A 40 -0.76 -12.03 7.57
N HIS A 41 -1.37 -11.48 8.63
CA HIS A 41 -0.87 -11.68 10.01
C HIS A 41 -1.44 -12.90 10.75
N LYS A 42 -2.61 -13.43 10.35
CA LYS A 42 -3.26 -14.55 11.08
C LYS A 42 -2.67 -15.91 10.73
N ASP A 43 -2.25 -16.06 9.48
CA ASP A 43 -1.48 -17.21 9.00
C ASP A 43 -0.46 -16.72 7.95
N PRO A 44 0.69 -16.18 8.42
CA PRO A 44 1.73 -15.64 7.55
C PRO A 44 2.25 -16.65 6.53
N ALA A 45 2.43 -17.91 6.93
CA ALA A 45 2.95 -18.93 6.03
C ALA A 45 1.97 -19.23 4.88
N TRP A 46 0.68 -19.37 5.19
CA TRP A 46 -0.34 -19.63 4.17
C TRP A 46 -0.53 -18.44 3.22
N SER A 47 -0.61 -17.23 3.76
CA SER A 47 -0.81 -16.02 2.93
C SER A 47 0.40 -15.74 2.04
N LEU A 48 1.63 -15.93 2.53
CA LEU A 48 2.84 -15.89 1.71
C LEU A 48 2.79 -16.92 0.57
N GLN A 49 2.41 -18.17 0.87
CA GLN A 49 2.29 -19.22 -0.15
C GLN A 49 1.22 -18.88 -1.20
N LEU A 50 0.11 -18.27 -0.77
CA LEU A 50 -0.95 -17.80 -1.68
C LEU A 50 -0.42 -16.73 -2.64
N LEU A 51 0.26 -15.70 -2.11
CA LEU A 51 0.85 -14.63 -2.91
C LEU A 51 1.84 -15.21 -3.93
N GLN A 52 2.74 -16.09 -3.51
CA GLN A 52 3.73 -16.72 -4.39
C GLN A 52 3.09 -17.53 -5.53
N ARG A 53 1.99 -18.24 -5.27
CA ARG A 53 1.30 -19.03 -6.31
C ARG A 53 0.50 -18.18 -7.28
N ALA A 54 -0.06 -17.06 -6.82
CA ALA A 54 -0.80 -16.13 -7.67
C ALA A 54 0.13 -15.17 -8.43
N ALA A 55 1.37 -15.00 -7.96
CA ALA A 55 2.31 -13.97 -8.38
C ALA A 55 2.45 -13.78 -9.91
N PRO A 56 2.55 -14.85 -10.73
CA PRO A 56 2.78 -14.68 -12.18
C PRO A 56 1.65 -13.98 -12.93
N THR A 57 0.43 -13.98 -12.39
CA THR A 57 -0.79 -13.52 -13.10
C THR A 57 -1.52 -12.38 -12.44
N VAL A 58 -1.27 -12.09 -11.17
CA VAL A 58 -1.97 -11.03 -10.43
C VAL A 58 -1.62 -9.66 -11.01
N GLU A 59 -2.68 -8.88 -11.28
CA GLU A 59 -2.62 -7.51 -11.77
C GLU A 59 -3.13 -6.51 -10.72
N ARG A 60 -4.03 -6.96 -9.83
CA ARG A 60 -4.57 -6.17 -8.71
C ARG A 60 -4.50 -6.95 -7.40
N LEU A 61 -3.94 -6.33 -6.36
CA LEU A 61 -3.77 -6.95 -5.06
C LEU A 61 -4.19 -6.03 -3.93
N ARG A 62 -4.99 -6.56 -3.00
CA ARG A 62 -5.22 -5.96 -1.69
C ARG A 62 -4.70 -6.86 -0.57
N ALA A 63 -3.68 -6.41 0.14
CA ALA A 63 -3.04 -7.12 1.24
C ALA A 63 -2.96 -6.26 2.52
N VAL A 64 -3.42 -6.81 3.64
CA VAL A 64 -3.59 -6.09 4.91
C VAL A 64 -2.74 -6.76 5.99
N TYR A 65 -2.12 -5.95 6.84
CA TYR A 65 -1.17 -6.37 7.87
C TYR A 65 0.04 -7.11 7.28
N ILE A 66 0.59 -6.57 6.19
CA ILE A 66 1.73 -7.13 5.49
C ILE A 66 2.98 -7.14 6.39
N CYS A 67 3.84 -8.14 6.23
CA CYS A 67 5.20 -8.14 6.79
C CYS A 67 6.23 -8.21 5.66
N GLU A 68 7.52 -8.19 6.03
CA GLU A 68 8.66 -8.18 5.11
C GLU A 68 8.56 -9.23 3.99
N ASP A 69 8.44 -10.51 4.35
CA ASP A 69 8.41 -11.61 3.37
C ASP A 69 7.28 -11.45 2.35
N HIS A 70 6.12 -10.96 2.78
CA HIS A 70 4.99 -10.73 1.89
C HIS A 70 5.25 -9.56 0.96
N LEU A 71 5.82 -8.46 1.47
CA LEU A 71 6.12 -7.28 0.65
C LEU A 71 7.18 -7.60 -0.41
N LEU A 72 8.22 -8.34 -0.03
CA LEU A 72 9.24 -8.83 -0.97
C LEU A 72 8.62 -9.77 -2.01
N ALA A 73 7.77 -10.72 -1.60
CA ALA A 73 7.07 -11.59 -2.55
C ALA A 73 6.20 -10.81 -3.54
N VAL A 74 5.52 -9.75 -3.10
CA VAL A 74 4.72 -8.88 -3.97
C VAL A 74 5.62 -8.11 -4.93
N HIS A 75 6.70 -7.51 -4.43
CA HIS A 75 7.60 -6.67 -5.23
C HIS A 75 8.40 -7.50 -6.26
N ASP A 76 8.96 -8.62 -5.83
CA ASP A 76 9.93 -9.41 -6.61
C ASP A 76 9.28 -10.44 -7.54
N ALA A 77 8.10 -10.96 -7.19
CA ALA A 77 7.51 -12.08 -7.91
C ALA A 77 6.26 -11.74 -8.73
N MET A 78 5.74 -10.51 -8.66
CA MET A 78 4.51 -10.11 -9.36
C MET A 78 4.77 -9.16 -10.55
N PRO A 79 5.29 -9.67 -11.69
CA PRO A 79 5.70 -8.82 -12.81
C PRO A 79 4.54 -8.08 -13.50
N ARG A 80 3.29 -8.56 -13.31
CA ARG A 80 2.08 -7.99 -13.93
C ARG A 80 1.31 -7.07 -13.00
N LEU A 81 1.72 -6.92 -11.75
CA LEU A 81 1.00 -6.13 -10.76
C LEU A 81 0.99 -4.65 -11.17
N ARG A 82 -0.21 -4.07 -11.26
CA ARG A 82 -0.44 -2.68 -11.64
C ARG A 82 -1.14 -1.87 -10.55
N ARG A 83 -1.98 -2.52 -9.73
CA ARG A 83 -2.71 -1.87 -8.63
C ARG A 83 -2.44 -2.61 -7.32
N LEU A 84 -1.96 -1.89 -6.32
CA LEU A 84 -1.65 -2.44 -5.00
C LEU A 84 -2.28 -1.58 -3.91
N ASP A 85 -3.17 -2.16 -3.10
CA ASP A 85 -3.57 -1.61 -1.79
C ASP A 85 -2.90 -2.44 -0.71
N VAL A 86 -1.98 -1.81 0.00
CA VAL A 86 -1.17 -2.47 1.03
C VAL A 86 -1.25 -1.71 2.34
N SER A 87 -1.44 -2.44 3.43
CA SER A 87 -1.28 -1.87 4.76
C SER A 87 -0.50 -2.75 5.72
N GLY A 88 0.25 -2.12 6.61
CA GLY A 88 1.01 -2.79 7.65
C GLY A 88 0.21 -2.99 8.94
N ASN A 89 0.92 -3.43 9.98
CA ASN A 89 0.35 -3.57 11.31
C ASN A 89 0.75 -2.39 12.18
N LEU A 90 -0.25 -1.68 12.68
CA LEU A 90 -0.06 -0.50 13.50
C LEU A 90 0.69 -0.78 14.81
N ASP A 91 0.39 -1.91 15.44
CA ASP A 91 1.01 -2.29 16.71
C ASP A 91 2.50 -2.64 16.54
N LEU A 92 2.95 -2.80 15.30
CA LEU A 92 4.31 -3.23 14.95
C LEU A 92 5.08 -2.18 14.14
N LEU A 93 4.51 -0.98 13.94
CA LEU A 93 5.08 0.03 13.06
C LEU A 93 6.52 0.43 13.46
N ASP A 94 6.76 0.62 14.76
CA ASP A 94 8.07 0.97 15.31
C ASP A 94 8.95 -0.24 15.63
N ALA A 95 8.34 -1.43 15.71
CA ALA A 95 9.03 -2.66 16.08
C ALA A 95 9.59 -3.42 14.86
N GLN A 96 9.02 -3.21 13.68
CA GLN A 96 9.47 -3.87 12.47
C GLN A 96 10.61 -3.08 11.81
N PRO A 97 11.71 -3.76 11.44
CA PRO A 97 12.74 -3.12 10.63
C PRO A 97 12.10 -2.64 9.32
N PRO A 98 12.52 -1.46 8.81
CA PRO A 98 12.01 -0.97 7.55
C PRO A 98 12.47 -1.90 6.42
N VAL A 99 11.52 -2.27 5.56
CA VAL A 99 11.78 -3.10 4.39
C VAL A 99 12.25 -2.19 3.27
N GLN A 100 13.44 -2.46 2.75
CA GLN A 100 13.97 -1.74 1.61
C GLN A 100 13.78 -2.60 0.37
N VAL A 101 12.84 -2.21 -0.49
CA VAL A 101 12.72 -2.84 -1.80
C VAL A 101 13.77 -2.29 -2.75
N SER A 102 14.26 -3.15 -3.63
CA SER A 102 15.23 -2.75 -4.65
C SER A 102 14.53 -2.05 -5.84
N ALA A 103 15.30 -1.69 -6.86
CA ALA A 103 14.70 -1.24 -8.11
C ALA A 103 13.86 -2.38 -8.73
N LEU A 104 12.83 -2.00 -9.49
CA LEU A 104 11.97 -2.95 -10.19
C LEU A 104 12.79 -4.00 -10.97
N PRO A 105 12.55 -5.31 -10.75
CA PRO A 105 13.21 -6.35 -11.52
C PRO A 105 12.90 -6.23 -13.03
N PRO A 106 13.81 -6.67 -13.91
CA PRO A 106 13.58 -6.66 -15.35
C PRO A 106 12.28 -7.40 -15.74
N GLY A 107 11.47 -6.79 -16.60
CA GLY A 107 10.21 -7.37 -17.05
C GLY A 107 9.01 -7.08 -16.14
N HIS A 108 9.20 -6.37 -15.02
CA HIS A 108 8.09 -5.90 -14.20
C HIS A 108 7.45 -4.66 -14.84
N ALA A 109 6.12 -4.65 -14.92
CA ALA A 109 5.36 -3.53 -15.47
C ALA A 109 5.45 -2.27 -14.61
N GLY A 110 5.70 -2.44 -13.30
CA GLY A 110 5.60 -1.39 -12.30
C GLY A 110 4.15 -1.05 -11.94
N LEU A 111 3.98 -0.46 -10.76
CA LEU A 111 2.67 -0.03 -10.29
C LEU A 111 2.21 1.21 -11.04
N GLN A 112 0.92 1.23 -11.38
CA GLN A 112 0.21 2.39 -11.92
C GLN A 112 -0.63 3.07 -10.84
N TRP A 113 -1.12 2.29 -9.87
CA TRP A 113 -1.86 2.77 -8.71
C TRP A 113 -1.32 2.09 -7.44
N LEU A 114 -1.14 2.88 -6.38
CA LEU A 114 -0.64 2.40 -5.10
C LEU A 114 -1.40 3.10 -3.95
N SER A 115 -2.07 2.33 -3.10
CA SER A 115 -2.55 2.75 -1.79
C SER A 115 -1.65 2.17 -0.71
N MET A 116 -1.15 3.02 0.18
CA MET A 116 -0.31 2.61 1.31
C MET A 116 -0.82 3.19 2.61
N GLY A 117 -1.10 2.30 3.58
CA GLY A 117 -1.41 2.71 4.94
C GLY A 117 -0.60 1.97 5.99
N VAL A 118 -0.23 2.68 7.05
CA VAL A 118 0.40 2.05 8.23
C VAL A 118 1.67 1.24 7.87
N LEU A 119 2.51 1.81 7.00
CA LEU A 119 3.83 1.25 6.68
C LEU A 119 4.94 2.10 7.30
N PRO A 120 6.09 1.52 7.68
CA PRO A 120 7.23 2.31 8.13
C PRO A 120 7.60 3.37 7.10
N ARG A 121 8.02 4.55 7.56
CA ARG A 121 8.34 5.69 6.70
C ARG A 121 9.39 5.33 5.63
N ALA A 122 10.44 4.63 6.03
CA ALA A 122 11.50 4.20 5.11
C ALA A 122 11.04 3.11 4.12
N THR A 123 10.08 2.26 4.50
CA THR A 123 9.44 1.30 3.57
C THR A 123 8.57 2.04 2.55
N THR A 124 7.83 3.05 2.99
CA THR A 124 7.02 3.90 2.10
C THR A 124 7.92 4.59 1.08
N LEU A 125 9.03 5.17 1.53
CA LEU A 125 10.00 5.82 0.65
C LEU A 125 10.61 4.87 -0.39
N SER A 126 11.02 3.66 0.02
CA SER A 126 11.63 2.69 -0.90
C SER A 126 10.64 2.22 -1.98
N LEU A 127 9.37 2.01 -1.63
CA LEU A 127 8.31 1.68 -2.59
C LEU A 127 8.08 2.82 -3.60
N LEU A 128 8.03 4.06 -3.13
CA LEU A 128 7.89 5.23 -4.01
C LEU A 128 9.07 5.37 -4.97
N GLN A 129 10.29 5.13 -4.49
CA GLN A 129 11.50 5.16 -5.32
C GLN A 129 11.47 4.06 -6.39
N ALA A 130 11.08 2.85 -6.03
CA ALA A 130 11.05 1.71 -6.94
C ALA A 130 10.02 1.88 -8.07
N HIS A 131 8.88 2.52 -7.79
CA HIS A 131 7.76 2.66 -8.73
C HIS A 131 7.58 4.08 -9.30
N GLY A 132 8.43 5.05 -8.94
CA GLY A 132 8.24 6.47 -9.31
C GLY A 132 8.19 6.77 -10.80
N ALA A 133 8.75 5.89 -11.64
CA ALA A 133 8.70 6.03 -13.10
C ALA A 133 7.37 5.57 -13.74
N THR A 134 6.58 4.76 -13.04
CA THR A 134 5.35 4.14 -13.57
C THR A 134 4.10 4.54 -12.81
N LEU A 135 4.25 4.97 -11.55
CA LEU A 135 3.16 5.26 -10.64
C LEU A 135 2.40 6.50 -11.09
N GLY A 136 1.16 6.31 -11.57
CA GLY A 136 0.28 7.37 -12.03
C GLY A 136 -0.62 7.93 -10.93
N GLU A 137 -1.01 7.08 -9.98
CA GLU A 137 -1.91 7.43 -8.88
C GLU A 137 -1.39 6.88 -7.55
N LEU A 138 -1.38 7.73 -6.53
CA LEU A 138 -0.89 7.40 -5.20
C LEU A 138 -1.95 7.79 -4.16
N GLU A 139 -2.28 6.86 -3.27
CA GLU A 139 -3.04 7.12 -2.07
C GLU A 139 -2.19 6.87 -0.83
N LEU A 140 -2.03 7.90 0.00
CA LEU A 140 -1.27 7.82 1.24
C LEU A 140 -2.20 8.02 2.42
N TRP A 141 -2.25 7.04 3.32
CA TRP A 141 -2.97 7.18 4.58
C TRP A 141 -2.08 7.89 5.59
N VAL A 142 -2.24 9.21 5.68
CA VAL A 142 -1.40 10.10 6.50
C VAL A 142 -2.22 11.23 7.12
N GLY A 143 -1.83 11.66 8.32
CA GLY A 143 -2.39 12.83 8.99
C GLY A 143 -1.72 14.14 8.60
N THR A 144 -2.29 15.25 9.08
CA THR A 144 -1.68 16.57 9.02
C THR A 144 -0.77 16.81 10.22
N ALA A 145 0.08 17.83 10.16
CA ALA A 145 0.68 18.39 11.35
C ALA A 145 -0.40 18.73 12.40
N GLY A 146 -0.09 18.52 13.68
CA GLY A 146 -0.99 18.87 14.78
C GLY A 146 -0.96 17.87 15.93
N SER A 147 -1.65 18.23 17.01
CA SER A 147 -1.82 17.37 18.18
C SER A 147 -2.80 16.23 17.86
N CYS A 148 -2.29 15.00 17.82
CA CYS A 148 -3.11 13.81 17.84
C CYS A 148 -2.65 12.89 18.97
N LYS A 149 -3.44 11.84 19.24
CA LYS A 149 -3.14 10.87 20.30
C LYS A 149 -1.84 10.10 20.04
N PHE A 150 -1.39 10.03 18.80
CA PHE A 150 -0.25 9.24 18.35
C PHE A 150 0.65 10.10 17.47
N PRO A 151 1.55 10.91 18.07
CA PRO A 151 2.39 11.82 17.30
C PRO A 151 3.36 11.04 16.39
N GLY A 152 3.67 11.62 15.24
CA GLY A 152 4.62 11.08 14.28
C GLY A 152 3.98 10.28 13.15
N TRP A 153 4.82 9.72 12.30
CA TRP A 153 4.42 9.02 11.10
C TRP A 153 3.61 7.74 11.40
N PRO A 154 2.52 7.45 10.66
CA PRO A 154 1.89 8.29 9.63
C PRO A 154 0.78 9.21 10.18
N ASP A 155 0.45 9.13 11.47
CA ASP A 155 -0.75 9.76 12.05
C ASP A 155 -0.68 11.29 12.21
N SER A 156 0.52 11.85 12.31
CA SER A 156 0.81 13.28 12.28
C SER A 156 2.09 13.52 11.47
N CYS A 157 1.98 14.29 10.40
CA CYS A 157 3.07 14.52 9.45
C CYS A 157 3.10 15.98 9.01
N ASP A 158 4.18 16.66 9.37
CA ASP A 158 4.51 18.03 8.99
C ASP A 158 5.53 18.10 7.84
N ASP A 159 6.12 16.97 7.45
CA ASP A 159 7.24 16.89 6.52
C ASP A 159 6.96 15.98 5.30
N LEU A 160 5.68 15.80 4.94
CA LEU A 160 5.29 14.92 3.84
C LEU A 160 5.95 15.32 2.51
N HIS A 161 6.04 16.62 2.24
CA HIS A 161 6.69 17.17 1.07
C HIS A 161 8.17 16.72 0.98
N SER A 162 8.86 16.63 2.12
CA SER A 162 10.25 16.16 2.18
C SER A 162 10.38 14.69 1.81
N LEU A 163 9.46 13.82 2.28
CA LEU A 163 9.42 12.41 1.87
C LEU A 163 9.19 12.26 0.37
N LEU A 164 8.24 13.02 -0.18
CA LEU A 164 7.94 12.99 -1.61
C LEU A 164 9.11 13.50 -2.45
N GLN A 165 9.81 14.54 -2.00
CA GLN A 165 11.02 15.03 -2.65
C GLN A 165 12.15 13.97 -2.62
N GLN A 166 12.34 13.28 -1.50
CA GLN A 166 13.33 12.21 -1.35
C GLN A 166 13.05 10.97 -2.23
N SER A 167 11.82 10.81 -2.70
CA SER A 167 11.46 9.69 -3.59
C SER A 167 12.17 9.73 -4.97
N GLY A 168 12.90 10.81 -5.29
CA GLY A 168 13.70 10.89 -6.51
C GLY A 168 12.89 11.21 -7.78
N GLY A 169 11.64 11.67 -7.59
CA GLY A 169 10.75 12.16 -8.64
C GLY A 169 9.71 11.12 -9.05
N LEU A 170 8.45 11.39 -8.69
CA LEU A 170 7.28 10.62 -9.11
C LEU A 170 6.82 11.08 -10.50
N ARG A 171 7.64 10.81 -11.53
CA ARG A 171 7.53 11.44 -12.86
C ARG A 171 6.25 11.12 -13.62
N ALA A 172 5.67 9.95 -13.35
CA ALA A 172 4.43 9.52 -13.98
C ALA A 172 3.19 9.95 -13.18
N LEU A 173 3.36 10.48 -11.96
CA LEU A 173 2.28 10.74 -11.04
C LEU A 173 1.42 11.89 -11.57
N ARG A 174 0.11 11.67 -11.54
CA ARG A 174 -0.91 12.61 -11.98
C ARG A 174 -1.87 12.96 -10.85
N ARG A 175 -2.05 12.04 -9.89
CA ARG A 175 -2.98 12.18 -8.77
C ARG A 175 -2.39 11.64 -7.49
N LEU A 176 -2.49 12.43 -6.43
CA LEU A 176 -2.13 12.08 -5.06
C LEU A 176 -3.34 12.32 -4.16
N VAL A 177 -3.86 11.25 -3.54
CA VAL A 177 -4.93 11.34 -2.54
C VAL A 177 -4.34 11.14 -1.15
N LEU A 178 -4.48 12.15 -0.31
CA LEU A 178 -4.16 12.08 1.10
C LEU A 178 -5.38 11.54 1.86
N ARG A 179 -5.34 10.25 2.16
CA ARG A 179 -6.39 9.53 2.88
C ARG A 179 -6.28 9.84 4.37
N ARG A 180 -7.31 10.46 4.93
CA ARG A 180 -7.40 10.71 6.37
C ARG A 180 -8.10 9.53 7.02
N TYR A 181 -7.39 8.84 7.91
CA TYR A 181 -7.96 7.80 8.74
C TYR A 181 -8.56 8.44 10.00
N THR A 182 -9.55 7.80 10.61
CA THR A 182 -10.22 8.31 11.83
C THR A 182 -9.27 8.53 13.01
N ARG A 183 -8.08 7.93 12.98
CA ARG A 183 -7.02 8.10 13.99
C ARG A 183 -6.13 9.33 13.75
N CYS A 184 -6.02 9.78 12.51
CA CYS A 184 -5.05 10.79 12.11
C CYS A 184 -5.50 12.20 12.53
N SER A 185 -4.55 13.11 12.76
CA SER A 185 -4.90 14.54 12.83
C SER A 185 -5.39 15.03 11.48
N HIS A 186 -6.46 15.82 11.52
CA HIS A 186 -6.93 16.57 10.35
C HIS A 186 -7.47 17.93 10.78
N GLU A 187 -6.58 18.92 10.84
CA GLU A 187 -6.98 20.31 10.99
C GLU A 187 -7.09 20.95 9.59
N PRO A 188 -8.21 21.62 9.22
CA PRO A 188 -8.39 22.16 7.88
C PRO A 188 -7.29 23.14 7.44
N ALA A 189 -6.75 23.95 8.36
CA ALA A 189 -5.65 24.86 8.05
C ALA A 189 -4.34 24.11 7.78
N ALA A 190 -4.00 23.14 8.63
CA ALA A 190 -2.83 22.29 8.44
C ALA A 190 -2.93 21.44 7.17
N CYS A 191 -4.14 20.98 6.82
CA CYS A 191 -4.39 20.24 5.59
C CYS A 191 -4.13 21.10 4.34
N ARG A 192 -4.59 22.36 4.34
CA ARG A 192 -4.30 23.31 3.25
C ARG A 192 -2.80 23.57 3.11
N GLN A 193 -2.11 23.77 4.24
CA GLN A 193 -0.66 23.97 4.26
C GLN A 193 0.09 22.75 3.71
N GLN A 194 -0.20 21.55 4.23
CA GLN A 194 0.41 20.30 3.78
C GLN A 194 0.19 20.09 2.27
N ARG A 195 -1.02 20.34 1.75
CA ARG A 195 -1.31 20.24 0.31
C ARG A 195 -0.50 21.24 -0.51
N ALA A 196 -0.34 22.48 -0.04
CA ALA A 196 0.44 23.50 -0.72
C ALA A 196 1.92 23.11 -0.82
N GLU A 197 2.52 22.65 0.27
CA GLU A 197 3.92 22.19 0.29
C GLU A 197 4.15 20.97 -0.62
N VAL A 198 3.18 20.05 -0.67
CA VAL A 198 3.24 18.90 -1.59
C VAL A 198 3.20 19.36 -3.04
N LEU A 199 2.38 20.36 -3.38
CA LEU A 199 2.30 20.92 -4.73
C LEU A 199 3.60 21.62 -5.15
N GLU A 200 4.37 22.19 -4.22
CA GLU A 200 5.68 22.77 -4.52
C GLU A 200 6.69 21.73 -4.99
N VAL A 201 6.65 20.52 -4.41
CA VAL A 201 7.58 19.41 -4.77
C VAL A 201 7.05 18.53 -5.91
N LEU A 202 5.75 18.53 -6.17
CA LEU A 202 5.09 17.77 -7.23
C LEU A 202 4.24 18.69 -8.13
N PRO A 203 4.86 19.60 -8.89
CA PRO A 203 4.13 20.52 -9.75
C PRO A 203 3.36 19.74 -10.84
N GLY A 204 2.09 20.07 -11.03
CA GLY A 204 1.23 19.47 -12.04
C GLY A 204 0.50 18.19 -11.60
N VAL A 205 0.71 17.73 -10.36
CA VAL A 205 -0.06 16.63 -9.76
C VAL A 205 -1.33 17.16 -9.12
N GLU A 206 -2.46 16.49 -9.32
CA GLU A 206 -3.69 16.75 -8.58
C GLU A 206 -3.54 16.22 -7.14
N VAL A 207 -3.54 17.11 -6.15
CA VAL A 207 -3.40 16.75 -4.72
C VAL A 207 -4.74 16.94 -4.00
N LEU A 208 -5.32 15.83 -3.57
CA LEU A 208 -6.64 15.78 -2.92
C LEU A 208 -6.54 15.30 -1.47
N CYS A 209 -7.49 15.71 -0.64
CA CYS A 209 -7.71 15.19 0.70
C CYS A 209 -9.05 14.44 0.72
N SER A 210 -9.07 13.21 1.24
CA SER A 210 -10.30 12.40 1.26
C SER A 210 -11.43 13.01 2.07
N GLU A 211 -11.12 13.75 3.15
CA GLU A 211 -12.14 14.40 3.98
C GLU A 211 -12.61 15.74 3.41
N CYS A 212 -11.69 16.58 2.91
CA CYS A 212 -12.05 17.90 2.40
C CYS A 212 -12.71 17.85 1.02
N ASP A 213 -12.23 16.97 0.15
CA ASP A 213 -12.66 16.89 -1.24
C ASP A 213 -13.64 15.72 -1.48
N HIS A 214 -14.06 15.04 -0.41
CA HIS A 214 -15.02 13.92 -0.42
C HIS A 214 -14.67 12.80 -1.41
N VAL A 215 -13.39 12.46 -1.52
CA VAL A 215 -12.90 11.43 -2.44
C VAL A 215 -13.28 10.05 -1.90
N GLU A 216 -14.08 9.30 -2.66
CA GLU A 216 -14.44 7.92 -2.32
C GLU A 216 -13.22 6.99 -2.37
N GLN A 217 -13.22 5.93 -1.57
CA GLN A 217 -12.18 4.91 -1.61
C GLN A 217 -12.36 4.06 -2.87
N GLU A 218 -11.33 3.98 -3.72
CA GLU A 218 -11.38 3.12 -4.89
C GLU A 218 -11.25 1.64 -4.49
N GLU A 219 -11.98 0.78 -5.20
CA GLU A 219 -11.83 -0.66 -5.07
C GLU A 219 -10.62 -1.16 -5.87
N VAL A 220 -9.80 -2.00 -5.24
CA VAL A 220 -8.65 -2.67 -5.85
C VAL A 220 -9.02 -4.04 -6.35
#